data_AF-A0A081C2X7-F1
#
_entry.id   AF-A0A081C2X7-F1
#
_cell.length_a   1.000
_cell.length_b   1.000
_cell.length_c   1.000
_cell.angle_alpha   90.00
_cell.angle_beta   90.00
_cell.angle_gamma   90.00
#
_symmetry.space_group_name_H-M   'P 1'
#
loop_
_entity.id
_entity.type
_entity.pdbx_description
1 polymer ?
#
loop_
_entity_poly.entity_id
_entity_poly.type
_entity_poly.pdbx_seq_one_letter_code
_entity_poly.pdbx_strand_id
1 'polypeptide(L)' 'MERHDDSNHLPPRCERCLYFQERDYTGYCQVHEMYVLRTFQCSKFAPRPGSVVVNDADQA' A
#
# COMPACT_ATOMS: atom_id res chain seq x y z
N MET A 1 29.92 2.43 -3.29
CA MET A 1 28.88 1.47 -2.86
C MET A 1 28.05 2.20 -1.82
N GLU A 2 27.11 3.01 -2.28
CA GLU A 2 26.41 3.96 -1.41
C GLU A 2 24.98 3.49 -1.18
N ARG A 3 24.59 3.57 0.10
CA ARG A 3 23.57 2.76 0.74
C ARG A 3 22.18 3.20 0.31
N HIS A 4 21.33 2.21 0.08
CA HIS A 4 19.91 2.35 -0.20
C HIS A 4 19.23 3.19 0.91
N ASP A 5 18.76 4.38 0.54
CA ASP A 5 17.75 5.12 1.29
C ASP A 5 16.38 4.52 0.96
N ASP A 6 16.08 3.35 1.55
CA ASP A 6 14.83 2.59 1.32
C ASP A 6 13.81 2.84 2.44
N SER A 7 13.94 3.92 3.22
CA SER A 7 13.11 4.18 4.40
C SER A 7 11.66 4.61 4.11
N ASN A 8 11.15 4.42 2.89
CA ASN A 8 9.75 4.66 2.54
C ASN A 8 9.16 3.68 1.50
N HIS A 9 9.87 2.61 1.16
CA HIS A 9 9.36 1.61 0.21
C HIS A 9 8.53 0.57 0.96
N LEU A 10 7.36 0.98 1.47
CA LEU A 10 6.34 0.01 1.87
C LEU A 10 6.10 -0.90 0.66
N PRO A 11 6.15 -2.24 0.81
CA PRO A 11 5.97 -3.14 -0.32
C PRO A 11 4.63 -2.81 -1.00
N PRO A 12 4.56 -2.81 -2.35
CA PRO A 12 3.41 -2.36 -3.15
C PRO A 12 2.22 -3.32 -3.04
N ARG A 13 1.71 -3.50 -1.83
CA ARG A 13 0.66 -4.44 -1.48
C ARG A 13 -0.69 -3.83 -1.77
N CYS A 14 -1.59 -4.62 -2.37
CA CYS A 14 -2.95 -4.21 -2.66
C CYS A 14 -3.69 -3.65 -1.44
N GLU A 15 -3.47 -4.17 -0.22
CA GLU A 15 -4.09 -3.66 1.01
C GLU A 15 -3.87 -2.14 1.23
N ARG A 16 -2.75 -1.58 0.73
CA ARG A 16 -2.38 -0.16 0.86
C ARG A 16 -2.69 0.65 -0.41
N CYS A 17 -3.24 0.00 -1.43
CA CYS A 17 -3.50 0.60 -2.73
C CYS A 17 -4.83 1.37 -2.72
N LEU A 18 -4.84 2.57 -3.31
CA LEU A 18 -6.02 3.41 -3.49
C LEU A 18 -7.16 2.67 -4.21
N TYR A 19 -6.81 1.81 -5.17
CA TYR A 19 -7.74 1.13 -6.04
C TYR A 19 -8.18 -0.25 -5.54
N PHE A 20 -7.75 -0.66 -4.35
CA PHE A 20 -8.13 -1.93 -3.75
C PHE A 20 -9.33 -1.72 -2.82
N GLN A 21 -10.38 -2.51 -3.01
CA GLN A 21 -11.51 -2.57 -2.09
C GLN A 21 -11.38 -3.84 -1.26
N GLU A 22 -10.95 -3.68 0.01
CA GLU A 22 -10.79 -4.80 0.93
C GLU A 22 -12.15 -5.42 1.28
N ARG A 23 -12.19 -6.75 1.34
CA ARG A 23 -13.38 -7.51 1.76
C ARG A 23 -13.05 -8.43 2.93
N ASP A 24 -12.07 -9.30 2.75
CA ASP A 24 -11.56 -10.23 3.78
C ASP A 24 -10.06 -10.48 3.54
N TYR A 25 -9.65 -11.72 3.27
CA TYR A 25 -8.31 -12.09 2.80
C TYR A 25 -8.10 -11.75 1.31
N THR A 26 -9.18 -11.41 0.61
CA THR A 26 -9.18 -10.89 -0.77
C THR A 26 -9.86 -9.53 -0.83
N GLY A 27 -9.70 -8.87 -1.97
CA GLY A 27 -10.43 -7.67 -2.30
C GLY A 27 -10.46 -7.43 -3.80
N TYR A 28 -11.30 -6.51 -4.22
CA TYR A 28 -11.44 -6.17 -5.63
C TYR A 28 -10.41 -5.10 -6.01
N CYS A 29 -9.56 -5.38 -7.01
CA CYS A 29 -8.65 -4.39 -7.58
C CYS A 29 -9.33 -3.72 -8.78
N GLN A 30 -9.63 -2.43 -8.66
CA GLN A 30 -10.27 -1.68 -9.75
C GLN A 30 -9.36 -1.52 -10.99
N VAL A 31 -8.04 -1.54 -10.82
CA VAL A 31 -7.09 -1.41 -11.94
C VAL A 31 -7.08 -2.63 -12.86
N HIS A 32 -7.23 -3.82 -12.27
CA HIS A 32 -7.22 -5.09 -12.99
C HIS A 32 -8.61 -5.68 -13.17
N GLU A 33 -9.63 -5.02 -12.63
CA GLU A 33 -11.04 -5.44 -12.64
C GLU A 33 -11.24 -6.90 -12.18
N MET A 34 -10.48 -7.31 -11.16
CA MET A 34 -10.49 -8.68 -10.65
C MET A 34 -10.28 -8.73 -9.14
N TYR A 35 -10.66 -9.86 -8.53
CA TYR A 35 -10.37 -10.14 -7.13
C TYR A 35 -8.91 -10.61 -6.97
N VAL A 36 -8.19 -10.00 -6.03
CA VAL A 36 -6.80 -10.31 -5.71
C VAL A 36 -6.61 -10.48 -4.20
N LEU A 37 -5.52 -11.14 -3.80
CA LEU A 37 -5.12 -11.23 -2.40
C LEU A 37 -4.72 -9.86 -1.86
N ARG A 38 -4.98 -9.60 -0.58
CA ARG A 38 -4.52 -8.36 0.09
C ARG A 38 -3.00 -8.15 0.04
N THR A 39 -2.25 -9.26 0.02
CA THR A 39 -0.78 -9.29 -0.06
C THR A 39 -0.24 -9.28 -1.48
N PHE A 40 -1.11 -9.26 -2.50
CA PHE A 40 -0.71 -9.21 -3.89
C PHE A 40 0.14 -7.96 -4.14
N GLN A 41 1.31 -8.16 -4.76
CA GLN A 41 2.19 -7.08 -5.16
C GLN A 41 1.72 -6.54 -6.51
N CYS A 42 1.12 -5.36 -6.50
CA CYS A 42 0.56 -4.75 -7.71
C CYS A 42 1.61 -3.90 -8.42
N SER A 43 1.85 -4.17 -9.71
CA SER A 43 2.75 -3.35 -10.54
C SER A 43 2.21 -1.94 -10.83
N LYS A 44 0.90 -1.74 -10.64
CA LYS A 44 0.19 -0.46 -10.75
C LYS A 44 -0.21 0.08 -9.37
N PHE A 45 0.59 -0.22 -8.35
CA PHE A 45 0.33 0.24 -7.00
C PHE A 45 0.29 1.77 -6.92
N ALA A 46 -0.80 2.30 -6.35
CA ALA A 46 -0.94 3.71 -6.02
C ALA A 46 -1.23 3.81 -4.51
N PRO A 47 -0.35 4.42 -3.70
CA PRO A 47 -0.57 4.53 -2.26
C PRO A 47 -1.81 5.38 -1.97
N ARG A 48 -2.57 5.02 -0.93
CA ARG A 48 -3.70 5.85 -0.47
C ARG A 48 -3.18 7.20 0.06
N PRO A 49 -3.75 8.34 -0.35
CA PRO A 49 -3.46 9.63 0.26
C PRO A 49 -3.96 9.58 1.70
N GLY A 50 -3.04 9.67 2.67
CA GLY A 50 -3.34 9.50 4.11
C GLY A 50 -2.75 8.25 4.75
N SER A 51 -2.08 7.38 3.97
CA SER A 51 -1.19 6.32 4.52
C SER A 51 0.24 6.80 4.75
N VAL A 52 0.47 8.11 4.75
CA VAL A 52 1.57 8.68 5.51
C VAL A 52 1.30 8.31 6.96
N VAL A 53 2.20 7.51 7.54
CA VAL A 53 2.29 7.37 8.99
C VAL A 53 2.31 8.79 9.55
N VAL A 54 1.19 9.23 10.13
CA VAL A 54 1.23 10.26 11.14
C VAL A 54 2.10 9.63 12.23
N ASN A 55 3.37 10.01 12.26
CA ASN A 55 4.07 10.00 13.52
C ASN A 55 3.29 11.01 14.36
N ASP A 56 2.38 10.47 15.17
CA ASP A 56 1.99 11.06 16.44
C ASP A 56 3.30 11.25 17.22
N ALA A 57 3.98 12.36 16.94
CA ALA A 57 4.95 12.97 17.82
C ALA A 57 4.20 14.09 18.55
N ASP A 58 3.23 13.67 19.38
CA ASP A 58 3.04 14.33 20.67
C ASP A 58 4.32 14.10 21.48
N GLN A 59 5.16 15.13 21.59
CA GLN A 59 5.83 15.48 22.84
C GLN A 59 6.62 16.79 22.71
N ALA A 60 6.09 17.83 23.36
CA ALA A 60 6.74 18.92 24.11
C ALA A 60 6.18 20.32 23.80
#